data_AF-A0A2V8I5L3-F1
#
_entry.id   AF-A0A2V8I5L3-F1
#
_cell.length_a   1.000
_cell.length_b   1.000
_cell.length_c   1.000
_cell.angle_alpha   90.00
_cell.angle_beta   90.00
_cell.angle_gamma   90.00
#
_symmetry.space_group_name_H-M   'P 1'
#
loop_
_entity.id
_entity.type
_entity.pdbx_description
1 polymer ?
#
loop_
_entity_poly.entity_id
_entity_poly.type
_entity_poly.pdbx_seq_one_letter_code
_entity_poly.pdbx_strand_id
1 'polypeptide(L)'
;MSDEQDPASYFGKILRLNDDGSVPSDNPFIGRAGYKPELYAIGIRNAMAIIVHPETGEIWENENGPQGGDEINIIRAGRNYGWPTISFGRSYTGDLTGESGPVLDQFTAPGMEPPWLFWSPSIGLSGMVFYTGNQFPEWKGSIFVGGLVGEQLQRVVLNAKGLPIRRDSLLAELKQRIREVRQGPDGLLYLLTDEDAGALLRIEPVRAATAAGR
;
A
#
# COMPACT_ATOMS: atom_id res chain seq x y z
N MET A 1 8.31 -24.49 -4.26
CA MET A 1 7.86 -23.37 -3.41
C MET A 1 8.16 -22.12 -4.20
N SER A 2 7.23 -21.17 -4.30
CA SER A 2 7.51 -19.92 -4.99
C SER A 2 8.50 -19.07 -4.18
N ASP A 3 9.17 -18.13 -4.82
CA ASP A 3 10.21 -17.33 -4.16
C ASP A 3 9.66 -16.51 -2.99
N GLU A 4 8.41 -16.06 -3.06
CA GLU A 4 7.76 -15.24 -2.02
C GLU A 4 7.48 -16.04 -0.75
N GLN A 5 7.27 -17.34 -0.89
CA GLN A 5 7.12 -18.28 0.22
C GLN A 5 8.45 -18.92 0.65
N ASP A 6 9.47 -18.91 -0.21
CA ASP A 6 10.80 -19.43 0.12
C ASP A 6 11.52 -18.52 1.13
N PRO A 7 11.82 -19.00 2.35
CA PRO A 7 12.52 -18.23 3.36
C PRO A 7 14.01 -18.00 3.05
N ALA A 8 14.56 -18.70 2.05
CA ALA A 8 15.91 -18.49 1.53
C ALA A 8 15.97 -17.46 0.39
N SER A 9 14.83 -16.86 0.01
CA SER A 9 14.74 -15.83 -1.03
C SER A 9 14.51 -14.43 -0.45
N TYR A 10 14.92 -13.39 -1.19
CA TYR A 10 14.59 -11.99 -0.90
C TYR A 10 13.37 -11.47 -1.69
N PHE A 11 12.84 -12.24 -2.64
CA PHE A 11 11.65 -11.83 -3.41
C PHE A 11 10.39 -11.97 -2.55
N GLY A 12 9.49 -10.99 -2.65
CA GLY A 12 8.22 -10.99 -1.93
C GLY A 12 8.35 -10.93 -0.41
N LYS A 13 9.26 -10.08 0.08
CA LYS A 13 9.60 -9.95 1.50
C LYS A 13 9.51 -8.49 1.95
N ILE A 14 9.22 -8.29 3.23
CA ILE A 14 9.59 -7.07 3.95
C ILE A 14 10.86 -7.37 4.73
N LEU A 15 11.88 -6.52 4.56
CA LEU A 15 13.15 -6.64 5.27
C LEU A 15 13.21 -5.61 6.40
N ARG A 16 13.88 -5.96 7.49
CA ARG A 16 14.21 -5.02 8.58
C ARG A 16 15.71 -5.08 8.85
N LEU A 17 16.34 -3.92 8.73
CA LEU A 17 17.76 -3.70 8.96
C LEU A 17 17.94 -2.60 10.01
N ASN A 18 19.08 -2.59 10.68
CA ASN A 18 19.55 -1.41 11.42
C ASN A 18 19.95 -0.30 10.43
N ASP A 19 20.10 0.93 10.91
CA ASP A 19 20.47 2.09 10.07
C ASP A 19 21.86 1.93 9.42
N ASP A 20 22.73 1.11 10.01
CA ASP A 20 24.05 0.75 9.46
C ASP A 20 24.01 -0.41 8.46
N GLY A 21 22.81 -0.93 8.16
CA GLY A 21 22.57 -2.07 7.27
C GLY A 21 22.78 -3.45 7.92
N SER A 22 23.19 -3.51 9.19
CA SER A 22 23.31 -4.79 9.91
C SER A 22 21.95 -5.38 10.27
N VAL A 23 21.91 -6.68 10.57
CA VAL A 23 20.67 -7.34 10.96
C VAL A 23 20.34 -7.04 12.44
N PRO A 24 19.14 -6.53 12.75
CA PRO A 24 18.68 -6.41 14.13
C PRO A 24 18.65 -7.77 14.82
N SER A 25 19.21 -7.85 16.02
CA SER A 25 19.29 -9.11 16.79
C SER A 25 17.93 -9.66 17.21
N ASP A 26 16.89 -8.82 17.19
CA ASP A 26 15.51 -9.14 17.52
C ASP A 26 14.63 -9.39 16.27
N ASN A 27 15.23 -9.56 15.08
CA ASN A 27 14.46 -9.95 13.90
C ASN A 27 13.77 -11.31 14.09
N PRO A 28 12.55 -11.49 13.54
CA PRO A 28 11.67 -12.59 13.89
C PRO A 28 12.15 -13.99 13.45
N PHE A 29 13.11 -14.04 12.52
CA PHE A 29 13.62 -15.30 11.97
C PHE A 29 15.09 -15.57 12.32
N ILE A 30 15.69 -14.78 13.22
CA ILE A 30 17.06 -15.02 13.69
C ILE A 30 17.19 -16.44 14.23
N GLY A 31 18.23 -17.15 13.77
CA GLY A 31 18.54 -18.52 14.20
C GLY A 31 17.59 -19.60 13.65
N ARG A 32 16.57 -19.24 12.86
CA ARG A 32 15.68 -20.22 12.24
C ARG A 32 16.34 -20.79 10.99
N ALA A 33 16.56 -22.11 10.99
CA ALA A 33 17.20 -22.80 9.87
C ALA A 33 16.47 -22.54 8.54
N GLY A 34 17.24 -22.21 7.50
CA GLY A 34 16.72 -21.91 6.15
C GLY A 34 16.18 -20.50 5.96
N TYR A 35 15.99 -19.71 7.03
CA TYR A 35 15.53 -18.33 6.92
C TYR A 35 16.70 -17.37 6.81
N LYS A 36 16.54 -16.40 5.90
CA LYS A 36 17.40 -15.22 5.86
C LYS A 36 17.14 -14.34 7.10
N PRO A 37 18.20 -13.85 7.77
CA PRO A 37 18.06 -13.16 9.05
C PRO A 37 17.47 -11.74 8.91
N GLU A 38 17.55 -11.13 7.71
CA GLU A 38 16.97 -9.80 7.43
C GLU A 38 15.44 -9.81 7.30
N LEU A 39 14.84 -11.00 7.14
CA LEU A 39 13.40 -11.11 6.89
C LEU A 39 12.60 -10.60 8.10
N TYR A 40 11.62 -9.73 7.83
CA TYR A 40 10.65 -9.26 8.80
C TYR A 40 9.27 -9.87 8.55
N ALA A 41 8.85 -9.94 7.28
CA ALA A 41 7.63 -10.61 6.83
C ALA A 41 7.82 -11.24 5.45
N ILE A 42 6.98 -12.21 5.09
CA ILE A 42 7.03 -12.95 3.82
C ILE A 42 5.67 -12.96 3.11
N GLY A 43 5.62 -13.45 1.88
CA GLY A 43 4.37 -13.65 1.14
C GLY A 43 3.75 -12.37 0.62
N ILE A 44 4.58 -11.42 0.20
CA ILE A 44 4.20 -10.17 -0.45
C ILE A 44 4.39 -10.35 -1.96
N ARG A 45 3.52 -9.79 -2.79
CA ARG A 45 3.65 -9.82 -4.26
C ARG A 45 4.52 -8.68 -4.77
N ASN A 46 4.04 -7.46 -4.64
CA ASN A 46 4.65 -6.28 -5.25
C ASN A 46 4.37 -5.03 -4.39
N ALA A 47 5.12 -4.89 -3.30
CA ALA A 47 5.04 -3.75 -2.39
C ALA A 47 5.39 -2.44 -3.11
N MET A 48 4.53 -1.43 -2.98
CA MET A 48 4.69 -0.13 -3.64
C MET A 48 4.95 1.01 -2.66
N ALA A 49 4.45 0.91 -1.43
CA ALA A 49 4.69 1.87 -0.37
C ALA A 49 4.74 1.18 0.99
N ILE A 50 5.62 1.70 1.86
CA ILE A 50 5.65 1.37 3.29
C ILE A 50 5.60 2.70 4.05
N ILE A 51 4.69 2.80 5.01
CA ILE A 51 4.53 3.95 5.89
C ILE A 51 4.39 3.51 7.34
N VAL A 52 4.61 4.44 8.26
CA VAL A 52 4.36 4.25 9.69
C VAL A 52 3.09 4.98 10.06
N HIS A 53 2.17 4.29 10.73
CA HIS A 53 0.97 4.90 11.25
C HIS A 53 1.35 5.95 12.31
N PRO A 54 0.88 7.21 12.17
CA PRO A 54 1.41 8.33 12.95
C PRO A 54 1.16 8.23 14.46
N GLU A 55 0.10 7.53 14.88
CA GLU A 55 -0.24 7.38 16.30
C GLU A 55 0.23 6.04 16.91
N THR A 56 -0.01 4.91 16.23
CA THR A 56 0.27 3.56 16.75
C THR A 56 1.71 3.10 16.49
N GLY A 57 2.44 3.75 15.57
CA GLY A 57 3.78 3.31 15.15
C GLY A 57 3.78 2.03 14.31
N GLU A 58 2.60 1.55 13.90
CA GLU A 58 2.47 0.33 13.12
C GLU A 58 2.98 0.52 11.69
N ILE A 59 3.60 -0.50 11.13
CA ILE A 59 4.05 -0.50 9.73
C ILE A 59 2.86 -0.87 8.86
N TRP A 60 2.55 -0.01 7.91
CA TRP A 60 1.53 -0.21 6.90
C TRP A 60 2.21 -0.30 5.55
N GLU A 61 1.76 -1.24 4.75
CA GLU A 61 2.29 -1.49 3.42
C GLU A 61 1.12 -1.56 2.43
N ASN A 62 1.39 -1.24 1.18
CA ASN A 62 0.48 -1.57 0.10
C ASN A 62 1.19 -2.33 -1.01
N GLU A 63 0.43 -3.14 -1.72
CA GLU A 63 0.95 -3.93 -2.83
C GLU A 63 -0.05 -4.03 -3.98
N ASN A 64 0.47 -4.36 -5.16
CA ASN A 64 -0.34 -4.66 -6.32
C ASN A 64 -0.61 -6.16 -6.41
N GLY A 65 -1.88 -6.51 -6.60
CA GLY A 65 -2.32 -7.86 -6.90
C GLY A 65 -2.13 -8.21 -8.38
N PRO A 66 -2.51 -9.44 -8.78
CA PRO A 66 -2.54 -9.84 -10.18
C PRO A 66 -3.69 -9.12 -10.94
N GLN A 67 -4.68 -9.83 -11.47
CA GLN A 67 -5.90 -9.18 -11.96
C GLN A 67 -6.88 -8.96 -10.81
N GLY A 68 -6.86 -7.76 -10.24
CA GLY A 68 -7.52 -7.50 -8.96
C GLY A 68 -6.62 -7.87 -7.80
N GLY A 69 -7.09 -7.63 -6.59
CA GLY A 69 -6.40 -7.99 -5.36
C GLY A 69 -5.25 -7.07 -4.98
N ASP A 70 -5.30 -5.78 -5.33
CA ASP A 70 -4.39 -4.83 -4.68
C ASP A 70 -4.75 -4.73 -3.20
N GLU A 71 -3.76 -4.59 -2.33
CA GLU A 71 -3.94 -4.73 -0.89
C GLU A 71 -3.26 -3.58 -0.12
N ILE A 72 -3.85 -3.23 1.03
CA ILE A 72 -3.16 -2.55 2.13
C ILE A 72 -3.07 -3.54 3.29
N ASN A 73 -1.87 -3.70 3.81
CA ASN A 73 -1.52 -4.62 4.88
C ASN A 73 -0.99 -3.88 6.11
N ILE A 74 -1.28 -4.40 7.30
CA ILE A 74 -0.59 -4.00 8.54
C ILE A 74 0.50 -5.02 8.81
N ILE A 75 1.75 -4.61 8.59
CA ILE A 75 2.92 -5.51 8.60
C ILE A 75 3.35 -5.83 10.04
N ARG A 76 3.44 -7.13 10.36
CA ARG A 76 3.84 -7.64 11.67
C ARG A 76 5.00 -8.61 11.55
N ALA A 77 5.88 -8.58 12.55
CA ALA A 77 7.05 -9.44 12.62
C ALA A 77 6.69 -10.93 12.50
N GLY A 78 7.37 -11.65 11.62
CA GLY A 78 7.29 -13.09 11.46
C GLY A 78 6.07 -13.59 10.69
N ARG A 79 5.25 -12.69 10.13
CA ARG A 79 3.99 -13.04 9.46
C ARG A 79 4.16 -13.31 7.97
N ASN A 80 3.19 -14.06 7.44
CA ASN A 80 3.09 -14.44 6.03
C ASN A 80 1.82 -13.82 5.45
N TYR A 81 1.95 -12.97 4.43
CA TYR A 81 0.85 -12.25 3.78
C TYR A 81 0.26 -13.03 2.59
N GLY A 82 0.73 -14.26 2.38
CA GLY A 82 0.01 -15.28 1.65
C GLY A 82 0.28 -15.36 0.16
N TRP A 83 0.83 -14.34 -0.50
CA TRP A 83 1.15 -14.42 -1.93
C TRP A 83 2.26 -15.45 -2.20
N PRO A 84 2.17 -16.28 -3.27
CA PRO A 84 1.06 -16.46 -4.21
C PRO A 84 0.10 -17.57 -3.78
N THR A 85 0.14 -18.05 -2.55
CA THR A 85 -0.76 -19.13 -2.11
C THR A 85 -2.22 -18.68 -2.13
N ILE A 86 -2.49 -17.47 -1.64
CA ILE A 86 -3.81 -16.83 -1.63
C ILE A 86 -3.72 -15.42 -2.21
N SER A 87 -4.84 -14.91 -2.73
CA SER A 87 -4.99 -13.52 -3.17
C SER A 87 -6.47 -13.19 -3.35
N PHE A 88 -6.85 -11.93 -3.16
CA PHE A 88 -8.16 -11.41 -3.59
C PHE A 88 -8.23 -11.13 -5.10
N GLY A 89 -7.13 -11.31 -5.82
CA GLY A 89 -7.04 -11.26 -7.27
C GLY A 89 -7.10 -12.65 -7.92
N ARG A 90 -7.04 -12.66 -9.24
CA ARG A 90 -6.96 -13.88 -10.05
C ARG A 90 -5.88 -13.75 -11.14
N SER A 91 -5.56 -14.85 -11.81
CA SER A 91 -4.67 -14.85 -12.97
C SER A 91 -5.20 -13.89 -14.05
N TYR A 92 -4.28 -13.26 -14.78
CA TYR A 92 -4.65 -12.28 -15.80
C TYR A 92 -5.46 -12.91 -16.93
N THR A 93 -6.44 -12.16 -17.45
CA THR A 93 -7.20 -12.53 -18.63
C THR A 93 -6.22 -12.78 -19.78
N GLY A 94 -6.23 -14.00 -20.32
CA GLY A 94 -5.34 -14.42 -21.41
C GLY A 94 -4.15 -15.26 -20.94
N ASP A 95 -3.89 -15.35 -19.65
CA ASP A 95 -2.98 -16.35 -19.10
C ASP A 95 -3.68 -17.71 -19.02
N LEU A 96 -3.34 -18.61 -19.96
CA LEU A 96 -3.91 -19.95 -20.03
C LEU A 96 -3.28 -20.93 -19.03
N THR A 97 -2.15 -20.58 -18.42
CA THR A 97 -1.47 -21.41 -17.42
C THR A 97 -2.08 -21.23 -16.04
N GLY A 98 -2.64 -20.04 -15.77
CA GLY A 98 -3.12 -19.63 -14.47
C GLY A 98 -2.01 -19.22 -13.49
N GLU A 99 -0.74 -19.30 -13.89
CA GLU A 99 0.43 -19.10 -13.00
C GLU A 99 0.61 -17.64 -12.57
N SER A 100 -0.02 -16.69 -13.26
CA SER A 100 -0.01 -15.28 -12.84
C SER A 100 -0.94 -14.95 -11.66
N GLY A 101 -1.74 -15.91 -11.20
CA GLY A 101 -2.70 -15.75 -10.10
C GLY A 101 -2.32 -16.56 -8.85
N PRO A 102 -3.23 -16.62 -7.85
CA PRO A 102 -2.99 -17.41 -6.66
C PRO A 102 -3.01 -18.91 -6.96
N VAL A 103 -2.22 -19.68 -6.21
CA VAL A 103 -2.14 -21.15 -6.28
C VAL A 103 -3.45 -21.79 -5.82
N LEU A 104 -4.08 -21.22 -4.79
CA LEU A 104 -5.38 -21.67 -4.29
C LEU A 104 -6.46 -20.70 -4.73
N ASP A 105 -7.61 -21.24 -5.14
CA ASP A 105 -8.85 -20.48 -5.33
C ASP A 105 -9.52 -20.20 -3.97
N GLN A 106 -8.79 -19.52 -3.08
CA GLN A 106 -9.18 -19.19 -1.70
C GLN A 106 -8.60 -17.82 -1.30
N PHE A 107 -9.35 -17.08 -0.48
CA PHE A 107 -8.92 -15.78 0.04
C PHE A 107 -8.16 -15.87 1.37
N THR A 108 -8.16 -17.03 2.02
CA THR A 108 -7.53 -17.24 3.33
C THR A 108 -6.95 -18.65 3.40
N ALA A 109 -5.82 -18.80 4.09
CA ALA A 109 -5.23 -20.09 4.40
C ALA A 109 -4.61 -20.08 5.81
N PRO A 110 -4.49 -21.25 6.48
CA PRO A 110 -3.90 -21.31 7.81
C PRO A 110 -2.49 -20.72 7.87
N GLY A 111 -2.24 -19.87 8.87
CA GLY A 111 -0.93 -19.24 9.07
C GLY A 111 -0.62 -18.09 8.12
N MET A 112 -1.60 -17.62 7.34
CA MET A 112 -1.49 -16.46 6.45
C MET A 112 -2.42 -15.35 6.93
N GLU A 113 -1.93 -14.11 6.88
CA GLU A 113 -2.66 -12.93 7.32
C GLU A 113 -3.52 -12.39 6.16
N PRO A 114 -4.80 -12.01 6.40
CA PRO A 114 -5.59 -11.31 5.42
C PRO A 114 -5.18 -9.81 5.34
N PRO A 115 -5.42 -9.15 4.20
CA PRO A 115 -5.21 -7.72 4.07
C PRO A 115 -6.20 -6.93 4.92
N TRP A 116 -5.80 -5.72 5.32
CA TRP A 116 -6.68 -4.79 6.02
C TRP A 116 -7.72 -4.16 5.08
N LEU A 117 -7.33 -3.88 3.83
CA LEU A 117 -8.22 -3.41 2.77
C LEU A 117 -7.73 -3.92 1.42
N PHE A 118 -8.64 -4.19 0.49
CA PHE A 118 -8.29 -4.61 -0.86
C PHE A 118 -9.14 -3.93 -1.95
N TRP A 119 -8.67 -4.06 -3.19
CA TRP A 119 -9.32 -3.59 -4.40
C TRP A 119 -9.51 -4.72 -5.42
N SER A 120 -10.75 -4.90 -5.86
CA SER A 120 -11.10 -5.74 -6.99
C SER A 120 -12.26 -5.08 -7.74
N PRO A 121 -12.05 -4.50 -8.93
CA PRO A 121 -10.79 -4.49 -9.70
C PRO A 121 -9.67 -3.68 -9.04
N SER A 122 -8.42 -4.02 -9.35
CA SER A 122 -7.20 -3.28 -8.96
C SER A 122 -7.20 -1.87 -9.53
N ILE A 123 -6.57 -0.94 -8.81
CA ILE A 123 -6.30 0.43 -9.29
C ILE A 123 -4.81 0.66 -9.54
N GLY A 124 -3.97 -0.34 -9.32
CA GLY A 124 -2.52 -0.25 -9.42
C GLY A 124 -1.98 0.69 -8.35
N LEU A 125 -2.13 0.31 -7.07
CA LEU A 125 -1.70 1.12 -5.93
C LEU A 125 -0.25 1.58 -6.07
N SER A 126 0.05 2.77 -5.56
CA SER A 126 1.40 3.36 -5.59
C SER A 126 1.71 4.02 -4.25
N GLY A 127 2.26 5.24 -4.22
CA GLY A 127 2.49 5.98 -2.99
C GLY A 127 1.28 6.04 -2.07
N MET A 128 1.54 6.05 -0.76
CA MET A 128 0.52 6.04 0.28
C MET A 128 0.93 6.94 1.46
N VAL A 129 -0.04 7.61 2.10
CA VAL A 129 0.21 8.44 3.28
C VAL A 129 -1.03 8.60 4.16
N PHE A 130 -0.84 8.65 5.48
CA PHE A 130 -1.86 9.14 6.42
C PHE A 130 -1.83 10.66 6.46
N TYR A 131 -2.98 11.30 6.26
CA TYR A 131 -3.07 12.75 6.37
C TYR A 131 -3.28 13.20 7.82
N THR A 132 -2.36 14.04 8.31
CA THR A 132 -2.33 14.61 9.66
C THR A 132 -2.39 16.15 9.68
N GLY A 133 -2.29 16.78 8.50
CA GLY A 133 -2.20 18.23 8.34
C GLY A 133 -3.48 19.00 8.72
N ASN A 134 -3.33 20.31 8.90
CA ASN A 134 -4.44 21.21 9.26
C ASN A 134 -5.06 21.94 8.06
N GLN A 135 -4.46 21.86 6.87
CA GLN A 135 -4.96 22.58 5.69
C GLN A 135 -6.29 22.02 5.20
N PHE A 136 -6.52 20.73 5.41
CA PHE A 136 -7.77 20.04 5.12
C PHE A 136 -8.31 19.36 6.39
N PRO A 137 -8.97 20.09 7.31
CA PRO A 137 -9.41 19.52 8.59
C PRO A 137 -10.26 18.25 8.45
N GLU A 138 -11.13 18.20 7.43
CA GLU A 138 -11.97 17.05 7.15
C GLU A 138 -11.21 15.81 6.67
N TRP A 139 -9.95 15.97 6.23
CA TRP A 139 -9.12 14.89 5.68
C TRP A 139 -8.27 14.20 6.76
N LYS A 140 -8.19 14.79 7.96
CA LYS A 140 -7.40 14.23 9.05
C LYS A 140 -7.77 12.79 9.36
N GLY A 141 -6.76 11.94 9.51
CA GLY A 141 -6.89 10.51 9.74
C GLY A 141 -7.29 9.70 8.50
N SER A 142 -7.54 10.33 7.35
CA SER A 142 -7.75 9.60 6.10
C SER A 142 -6.42 9.07 5.55
N ILE A 143 -6.49 7.97 4.82
CA ILE A 143 -5.37 7.47 4.02
C ILE A 143 -5.54 7.99 2.59
N PHE A 144 -4.46 8.45 1.99
CA PHE A 144 -4.39 8.76 0.57
C PHE A 144 -3.47 7.75 -0.10
N VAL A 145 -3.91 7.19 -1.23
CA VAL A 145 -3.14 6.24 -2.03
C VAL A 145 -3.27 6.57 -3.51
N GLY A 146 -2.15 6.59 -4.23
CA GLY A 146 -2.14 6.77 -5.67
C GLY A 146 -2.62 5.53 -6.41
N GLY A 147 -3.27 5.73 -7.55
CA GLY A 147 -3.66 4.68 -8.49
C GLY A 147 -3.02 4.92 -9.85
N LEU A 148 -2.17 3.98 -10.27
CA LEU A 148 -1.50 3.98 -11.57
C LEU A 148 -2.45 3.54 -12.67
N VAL A 149 -3.16 2.42 -12.50
CA VAL A 149 -4.11 1.90 -13.50
C VAL A 149 -5.44 2.64 -13.41
N GLY A 150 -5.84 3.00 -12.19
CA GLY A 150 -7.06 3.77 -11.95
C GLY A 150 -6.97 5.26 -12.29
N GLU A 151 -5.78 5.77 -12.63
CA GLU A 151 -5.50 7.17 -13.00
C GLU A 151 -6.14 8.19 -12.03
N GLN A 152 -5.99 7.94 -10.74
CA GLN A 152 -6.67 8.70 -9.69
C GLN A 152 -5.86 8.73 -8.40
N LEU A 153 -6.15 9.71 -7.54
CA LEU A 153 -5.81 9.65 -6.13
C LEU A 153 -7.02 9.10 -5.38
N GLN A 154 -6.84 8.08 -4.55
CA GLN A 154 -7.92 7.57 -3.71
C GLN A 154 -7.75 8.00 -2.26
N ARG A 155 -8.82 8.57 -1.71
CA ARG A 155 -8.93 8.88 -0.28
C ARG A 155 -9.77 7.80 0.41
N VAL A 156 -9.19 7.10 1.38
CA VAL A 156 -9.90 6.17 2.26
C VAL A 156 -10.24 6.88 3.56
N VAL A 157 -11.53 7.05 3.82
CA VAL A 157 -12.06 7.67 5.04
C VAL A 157 -12.25 6.60 6.10
N LEU A 158 -11.72 6.85 7.29
CA LEU A 158 -11.79 5.92 8.42
C LEU A 158 -12.83 6.40 9.45
N ASN A 159 -13.46 5.47 10.16
CA ASN A 159 -14.21 5.77 11.37
C ASN A 159 -13.28 5.87 12.60
N ALA A 160 -13.86 6.20 13.76
CA ALA A 160 -13.12 6.31 15.03
C ALA A 160 -12.45 5.01 15.51
N LYS A 161 -12.76 3.85 14.91
CA LYS A 161 -12.12 2.56 15.19
C LYS A 161 -11.02 2.21 14.18
N GLY A 162 -10.67 3.13 13.27
CA GLY A 162 -9.68 2.90 12.22
C GLY A 162 -10.17 1.97 11.10
N LEU A 163 -11.49 1.76 10.96
CA LEU A 163 -12.06 0.94 9.88
C LEU A 163 -12.47 1.82 8.68
N PRO A 164 -12.24 1.37 7.44
CA PRO A 164 -12.61 2.12 6.26
C PRO A 164 -14.13 2.17 6.11
N ILE A 165 -14.68 3.38 5.94
CA ILE A 165 -16.12 3.60 5.79
C ILE A 165 -16.50 4.22 4.44
N ARG A 166 -15.55 4.83 3.74
CA ARG A 166 -15.76 5.42 2.42
C ARG A 166 -14.46 5.48 1.63
N ARG A 167 -14.57 5.38 0.30
CA ARG A 167 -13.48 5.60 -0.65
C ARG A 167 -13.91 6.67 -1.65
N ASP A 168 -13.20 7.79 -1.66
CA ASP A 168 -13.45 8.90 -2.57
C ASP A 168 -12.35 8.89 -3.65
N SER A 169 -12.74 8.85 -4.93
CA SER A 169 -11.84 9.03 -6.06
C SER A 169 -11.66 10.51 -6.34
N LEU A 170 -10.41 10.97 -6.33
CA LEU A 170 -10.01 12.35 -6.54
C LEU A 170 -9.12 12.45 -7.77
N LEU A 171 -9.17 13.59 -8.47
CA LEU A 171 -8.31 13.92 -9.60
C LEU A 171 -8.45 12.98 -10.83
N ALA A 172 -9.48 12.15 -10.88
CA ALA A 172 -9.73 11.24 -12.00
C ALA A 172 -9.94 12.00 -13.33
N GLU A 173 -10.38 13.26 -13.26
CA GLU A 173 -10.52 14.15 -14.40
C GLU A 173 -9.17 14.49 -15.07
N LEU A 174 -8.05 14.35 -14.36
CA LEU A 174 -6.72 14.60 -14.92
C LEU A 174 -6.30 13.50 -15.90
N LYS A 175 -6.83 12.28 -15.74
CA LYS A 175 -6.44 11.08 -16.52
C LYS A 175 -4.92 10.89 -16.50
N GLN A 176 -4.36 10.93 -15.29
CA GLN A 176 -2.93 10.77 -15.06
C GLN A 176 -2.69 9.67 -14.04
N ARG A 177 -1.67 8.86 -14.31
CA ARG A 177 -1.21 7.82 -13.39
C ARG A 177 -0.58 8.48 -12.17
N ILE A 178 -1.11 8.26 -10.98
CA ILE A 178 -0.54 8.84 -9.75
C ILE A 178 0.53 7.89 -9.20
N ARG A 179 1.78 8.36 -9.13
CA ARG A 179 2.96 7.59 -8.67
C ARG A 179 3.21 7.67 -7.18
N GLU A 180 3.14 8.86 -6.62
CA GLU A 180 3.51 9.13 -5.24
C GLU A 180 2.55 10.15 -4.64
N VAL A 181 2.30 10.05 -3.33
CA VAL A 181 1.57 11.06 -2.56
C VAL A 181 2.23 11.25 -1.21
N ARG A 182 2.56 12.50 -0.89
CA ARG A 182 3.19 12.88 0.37
C ARG A 182 2.50 14.08 0.98
N GLN A 183 2.45 14.12 2.31
CA GLN A 183 2.12 15.34 3.03
C GLN A 183 3.38 16.18 3.21
N GLY A 184 3.33 17.44 2.76
CA GLY A 184 4.40 18.41 3.00
C GLY A 184 4.39 18.95 4.45
N PRO A 185 5.47 19.60 4.90
CA PRO A 185 5.54 20.21 6.23
C PRO A 185 4.56 21.38 6.40
N ASP A 186 4.05 21.94 5.29
CA ASP A 186 2.98 22.95 5.25
C ASP A 186 1.57 22.37 5.48
N GLY A 187 1.45 21.04 5.54
CA GLY A 187 0.20 20.31 5.70
C GLY A 187 -0.59 20.15 4.40
N LEU A 188 -0.01 20.43 3.23
CA LEU A 188 -0.61 20.17 1.92
C LEU A 188 -0.24 18.78 1.40
N LEU A 189 -0.98 18.28 0.40
CA LEU A 189 -0.62 17.06 -0.31
C LEU A 189 0.12 17.39 -1.61
N TYR A 190 1.23 16.68 -1.84
CA TYR A 190 2.05 16.74 -3.03
C TYR A 190 2.04 15.39 -3.72
N LEU A 191 1.82 15.38 -5.03
CA LEU A 191 1.71 14.16 -5.84
C LEU A 191 2.71 14.18 -6.98
N LEU A 192 3.23 13.00 -7.34
CA LEU A 192 3.95 12.80 -8.61
C LEU A 192 3.09 12.01 -9.58
N THR A 193 3.19 12.32 -10.88
CA THR A 193 2.55 11.54 -11.94
C THR A 193 3.55 10.67 -12.70
N ASP A 194 3.10 9.48 -13.13
CA ASP A 194 3.90 8.44 -13.81
C ASP A 194 3.72 8.52 -15.33
N GLU A 195 4.18 9.62 -15.93
CA GLU A 195 4.04 9.90 -17.37
C GLU A 195 5.39 10.29 -17.98
N ASP A 196 5.54 10.17 -19.31
CA ASP A 196 6.72 10.66 -20.03
C ASP A 196 6.99 12.15 -19.76
N ALA A 197 5.92 12.94 -19.67
CA ALA A 197 5.93 14.33 -19.23
C ALA A 197 5.30 14.45 -17.82
N GLY A 198 5.91 13.77 -16.84
CA GLY A 198 5.45 13.75 -15.46
C GLY A 198 5.39 15.13 -14.79
N ALA A 199 4.57 15.24 -13.75
CA ALA A 199 4.32 16.49 -13.02
C ALA A 199 4.43 16.30 -11.51
N LEU A 200 4.85 17.37 -10.83
CA LEU A 200 4.62 17.57 -9.40
C LEU A 200 3.35 18.40 -9.22
N LEU A 201 2.32 17.78 -8.63
CA LEU A 201 1.07 18.44 -8.31
C LEU A 201 1.05 18.81 -6.83
N ARG A 202 0.41 19.93 -6.50
CA ARG A 202 0.14 20.35 -5.13
C ARG A 202 -1.36 20.57 -4.97
N ILE A 203 -1.97 19.91 -3.99
CA ILE A 203 -3.39 20.07 -3.68
C ILE A 203 -3.52 21.12 -2.58
N GLU A 204 -4.27 22.19 -2.86
CA GLU A 204 -4.52 23.30 -1.94
C GLU A 204 -6.02 23.52 -1.72
N PRO A 205 -6.44 23.97 -0.53
CA PRO A 205 -7.82 24.37 -0.31
C PRO A 205 -8.18 25.54 -1.23
N VAL A 206 -9.39 25.54 -1.77
CA VAL A 206 -9.92 26.72 -2.44
C VAL A 206 -10.07 27.81 -1.40
N ARG A 207 -9.34 28.93 -1.57
CA ARG A 207 -9.55 30.10 -0.72
C ARG A 207 -11.00 30.55 -0.90
N ALA A 208 -11.77 30.58 0.19
CA ALA A 208 -13.08 31.20 0.16
C ALA A 208 -12.91 32.62 -0.37
N ALA A 209 -13.58 32.94 -1.48
CA ALA A 209 -13.65 34.32 -1.93
C ALA A 209 -14.22 35.13 -0.76
N THR A 210 -13.43 36.06 -0.21
CA THR A 210 -13.95 37.03 0.74
C THR A 210 -15.16 37.67 0.08
N ALA A 211 -16.35 37.45 0.65
CA ALA A 211 -17.55 38.16 0.25
C ALA A 211 -17.25 39.65 0.43
N ALA A 212 -16.87 40.32 -0.65
CA ALA A 212 -16.78 41.76 -0.69
C ALA A 212 -18.22 42.25 -0.47
N GLY A 213 -18.47 42.79 0.72
CA GLY A 213 -19.75 43.37 1.08
C GLY A 213 -20.21 44.33 -0.01
N ARG A 214 -21.43 44.11 -0.49
CA ARG A 214 -22.23 45.14 -1.13
C ARG A 214 -23.15 45.76 -0.09
#